data_AF-G1NZH5-F1
#
_entry.id   AF-G1NZH5-F1
#
_cell.length_a   1.000
_cell.length_b   1.000
_cell.length_c   1.000
_cell.angle_alpha   90.00
_cell.angle_beta   90.00
_cell.angle_gamma   90.00
#
_symmetry.space_group_name_H-M   'P 1'
#
loop_
_entity.id
_entity.type
_entity.pdbx_description
1 polymer ?
#
loop_
_entity_poly.entity_id
_entity_poly.type
_entity_poly.pdbx_seq_one_letter_code
_entity_poly.pdbx_strand_id
1 'polypeptide(L)' 'GIVVLGINRAHAKNSFSKNLVKMLSKAVDALKSDKKVRTVIVRSEVPGIFCA' A
#
# COMPACT_ATOMS: atom_id res chain seq x y z
N GLY A 1 13.02 6.36 9.42
CA GLY A 1 13.06 6.08 7.98
C GLY A 1 11.72 6.38 7.36
N ILE A 2 11.71 6.68 6.06
CA ILE A 2 10.50 6.77 5.25
C ILE A 2 10.22 5.36 4.71
N VAL A 3 8.97 4.93 4.77
CA VAL A 3 8.50 3.68 4.14
C VAL A 3 7.50 4.02 3.05
N VAL A 4 7.56 3.30 1.93
CA VAL A 4 6.64 3.48 0.81
C VAL A 4 5.81 2.20 0.62
N LEU A 5 4.49 2.32 0.66
CA LEU A 5 3.55 1.27 0.30
C LEU A 5 3.06 1.49 -1.13
N GLY A 6 3.53 0.67 -2.05
CA GLY A 6 3.16 0.68 -3.46
C GLY A 6 1.97 -0.23 -3.76
N ILE A 7 0.93 0.30 -4.42
CA ILE A 7 -0.17 -0.51 -4.97
C ILE A 7 0.10 -0.75 -6.46
N ASN A 8 0.23 -2.01 -6.85
CA ASN A 8 0.58 -2.42 -8.21
C ASN A 8 -0.38 -3.48 -8.75
N ARG A 9 -1.58 -3.04 -9.12
CA ARG A 9 -2.64 -3.90 -9.67
C ARG A 9 -3.29 -3.24 -10.89
N ALA A 10 -2.47 -3.02 -11.92
CA ALA A 10 -2.85 -2.32 -13.15
C ALA A 10 -4.10 -2.92 -13.81
N HIS A 11 -4.19 -4.25 -13.92
CA HIS A 11 -5.31 -4.96 -14.55
C HIS A 11 -6.68 -4.68 -13.91
N ALA A 12 -6.71 -4.24 -12.64
CA ALA A 12 -7.93 -3.92 -11.91
C ALA A 12 -7.93 -2.49 -11.39
N LYS A 13 -7.12 -1.60 -11.99
CA LYS A 13 -6.99 -0.18 -11.63
C LYS A 13 -6.79 0.06 -10.12
N ASN A 14 -6.02 -0.80 -9.46
CA ASN A 14 -5.80 -0.75 -8.01
C ASN A 14 -7.07 -0.85 -7.14
N SER A 15 -8.18 -1.35 -7.69
CA SER A 15 -9.40 -1.62 -6.92
C SER A 15 -9.12 -2.55 -5.74
N PHE A 16 -9.82 -2.29 -4.63
CA PHE A 16 -9.70 -3.04 -3.38
C PHE A 16 -10.36 -4.42 -3.48
N SER A 17 -9.61 -5.40 -3.97
CA SER A 17 -10.00 -6.81 -3.82
C SER A 17 -9.78 -7.29 -2.38
N LYS A 18 -10.47 -8.38 -2.03
CA LYS A 18 -10.27 -9.11 -0.76
C LYS A 18 -8.79 -9.40 -0.48
N ASN A 19 -8.03 -9.80 -1.51
CA ASN A 19 -6.60 -10.09 -1.34
C ASN A 19 -5.77 -8.82 -1.08
N LEU A 20 -6.02 -7.75 -1.85
CA LEU A 20 -5.30 -6.49 -1.67
C LEU A 20 -5.54 -5.90 -0.29
N VAL A 21 -6.79 -5.88 0.18
CA VAL A 21 -7.14 -5.40 1.53
C VAL A 21 -6.45 -6.24 2.61
N LYS A 22 -6.44 -7.57 2.45
CA LYS A 22 -5.75 -8.48 3.39
C LYS A 22 -4.25 -8.20 3.45
N MET A 23 -3.60 -7.99 2.31
CA MET A 23 -2.17 -7.65 2.26
C MET A 23 -1.88 -6.27 2.85
N LEU A 24 -2.70 -5.27 2.52
CA LEU A 24 -2.56 -3.91 3.03
C LEU A 24 -2.72 -3.87 4.55
N SER A 25 -3.74 -4.56 5.08
CA SER A 25 -3.95 -4.67 6.54
C SER A 25 -2.72 -5.27 7.22
N LYS A 26 -2.19 -6.39 6.72
CA LYS A 26 -0.97 -7.02 7.26
C LYS A 26 0.24 -6.08 7.22
N ALA A 27 0.41 -5.33 6.14
CA ALA A 27 1.50 -4.37 6.00
C ALA A 27 1.37 -3.22 7.01
N VAL A 28 0.16 -2.68 7.19
CA VAL A 28 -0.12 -1.64 8.18
C VAL A 28 0.12 -2.15 9.62
N ASP A 29 -0.33 -3.36 9.92
CA ASP A 29 -0.13 -3.98 11.24
C ASP A 29 1.35 -4.19 11.56
N ALA A 30 2.15 -4.62 10.58
CA ALA A 30 3.59 -4.73 10.73
C ALA A 30 4.23 -3.36 11.02
N LEU A 31 3.89 -2.34 10.23
CA LEU A 31 4.44 -0.99 10.36
C LEU A 31 4.06 -0.30 11.67
N LYS A 32 2.89 -0.61 12.25
CA LYS A 32 2.46 -0.07 13.55
C LYS A 32 3.45 -0.34 14.67
N SER A 33 4.18 -1.45 14.59
CA SER A 33 5.17 -1.86 15.61
C SER A 33 6.61 -1.49 15.27
N ASP A 34 6.86 -0.97 14.06
CA ASP A 34 8.21 -0.61 13.61
C ASP A 34 8.62 0.78 14.11
N LYS A 35 9.42 0.79 15.18
CA LYS A 35 9.95 2.01 15.82
C LYS A 35 10.92 2.81 14.95
N LYS A 36 11.39 2.25 13.82
CA LYS A 36 12.29 2.96 12.90
C LYS A 36 11.52 3.82 11.90
N VAL A 37 10.23 3.57 11.68
CA VAL A 37 9.40 4.30 10.72
C VAL A 37 9.02 5.65 11.30
N ARG A 38 9.21 6.71 10.49
CA ARG A 38 8.83 8.09 10.84
C ARG A 38 7.76 8.66 9.92
N THR A 39 7.68 8.14 8.70
CA THR A 39 6.72 8.59 7.68
C THR A 39 6.40 7.41 6.78
N VAL A 40 5.12 7.25 6.44
CA VAL A 40 4.64 6.26 5.47
C VAL A 40 4.02 7.00 4.29
N ILE A 41 4.45 6.66 3.08
CA ILE A 41 3.87 7.16 1.83
C ILE A 41 3.10 6.03 1.18
N VAL A 42 1.81 6.22 0.93
CA VAL A 42 1.02 5.29 0.13
C VAL A 42 0.95 5.84 -1.28
N ARG A 43 1.40 5.07 -2.27
CA ARG A 43 1.39 5.48 -3.69
C ARG A 43 0.93 4.34 -4.58
N SER A 44 0.54 4.71 -5.80
CA SER A 44 0.41 3.76 -6.88
C SER A 44 1.72 3.58 -7.64
N GLU A 45 1.99 2.36 -8.08
CA GLU A 45 3.04 2.06 -9.06
C GLU A 45 2.50 2.05 -10.49
N VAL A 46 1.19 2.24 -10.67
CA VAL A 46 0.50 2.30 -11.95
C VAL A 46 0.30 3.77 -12.35
N PRO A 47 0.90 4.24 -13.47
CA PRO A 47 0.75 5.61 -13.93
C PRO A 47 -0.72 6.02 -14.14
N GLY A 48 -1.08 7.23 -13.71
CA GLY A 48 -2.41 7.80 -13.90
C GLY A 48 -3.54 7.17 -13.07
N ILE A 49 -3.24 6.18 -12.23
CA ILE A 49 -4.25 5.46 -11.44
C ILE A 49 -3.76 5.35 -10.01
N PHE A 50 -4.39 6.03 -9.05
CA PHE A 50 -4.11 5.80 -7.64
C PHE A 50 -4.85 4.54 -7.14
N CYS A 51 -6.17 4.60 -7.13
CA CYS A 51 -7.12 3.57 -6.73
C CYS A 51 -8.46 3.92 -7.39
N ALA A 52 -9.15 2.93 -7.96
CA ALA A 52 -10.51 3.06 -8.51
C ALA A 52 -11.55 2.44 -7.57
#